data_AF-A0A6A5QQB8-F1
#
_entry.id   AF-A0A6A5QQB8-F1
#
_cell.length_a   1.000
_cell.length_b   1.000
_cell.length_c   1.000
_cell.angle_alpha   90.00
_cell.angle_beta   90.00
_cell.angle_gamma   90.00
#
_symmetry.space_group_name_H-M   'P 1'
#
loop_
_entity.id
_entity.type
_entity.pdbx_description
1 polymer ?
#
loop_
_entity_poly.entity_id
_entity_poly.type
_entity_poly.pdbx_seq_one_letter_code
_entity_poly.pdbx_strand_id
1 'polypeptide(L)'
;MLANTVLALSLLPVSFAHFTLDWPKARGSAENTAGDFPCGGYADVQQQRTDFPISGAPLQLNLGHEQTNIAVYMAVGDNPGSGFSVVMRPQFQVQGLGDFCIGQISVPSGVNVSDGTKASIQVVSNAHANGGLYQCTDVTLRSASLSTSDYDSHCKNGTNIEISQQNISGNPNGTSTEDHSPSGSAGAATPSPTPGAASHVKAASWAMGFIGVAGLALL
;
A
#
# COMPACT_ATOMS: atom_id res chain seq x y z
N MET A 1 -19.48 43.58 -19.97
CA MET A 1 -18.12 43.18 -19.52
C MET A 1 -18.22 41.73 -19.07
N LEU A 2 -17.82 40.80 -19.92
CA LEU A 2 -17.88 39.37 -19.63
C LEU A 2 -16.62 38.99 -18.85
N ALA A 3 -16.82 38.56 -17.60
CA ALA A 3 -15.74 38.09 -16.74
C ALA A 3 -15.26 36.72 -17.24
N ASN A 4 -14.00 36.67 -17.67
CA ASN A 4 -13.32 35.48 -18.15
C ASN A 4 -12.87 34.65 -16.93
N THR A 5 -13.73 33.78 -16.40
CA THR A 5 -13.34 32.81 -15.38
C THR A 5 -12.53 31.69 -16.02
N VAL A 6 -11.20 31.82 -15.99
CA VAL A 6 -10.26 30.75 -16.32
C VAL A 6 -10.25 29.78 -15.13
N LEU A 7 -10.87 28.62 -15.31
CA LEU A 7 -10.83 27.52 -14.34
C LEU A 7 -9.48 26.80 -14.50
N ALA A 8 -8.48 27.17 -13.69
CA ALA A 8 -7.20 26.48 -13.64
C ALA A 8 -7.37 25.15 -12.91
N LEU A 9 -7.51 24.05 -13.66
CA LEU A 9 -7.51 22.69 -13.13
C LEU A 9 -6.06 22.32 -12.79
N SER A 10 -5.64 22.57 -11.56
CA SER A 10 -4.31 22.16 -11.07
C SER A 10 -4.25 20.63 -11.02
N LEU A 11 -3.53 20.00 -11.94
CA LEU A 11 -3.12 18.60 -11.79
C LEU A 11 -2.12 18.53 -10.64
N LEU A 12 -2.61 18.23 -9.43
CA LEU A 12 -1.74 17.84 -8.32
C LEU A 12 -1.05 16.52 -8.71
N PRO A 13 0.30 16.45 -8.71
CA PRO A 13 0.97 15.18 -8.92
C PRO A 13 0.58 14.27 -7.78
N VAL A 14 0.05 13.08 -8.11
CA VAL A 14 -0.09 12.01 -7.13
C VAL A 14 1.32 11.55 -6.81
N SER A 15 1.90 12.12 -5.76
CA SER A 15 3.18 11.67 -5.22
C SER A 15 2.93 10.33 -4.52
N PHE A 16 3.35 9.24 -5.15
CA PHE A 16 3.45 7.96 -4.47
C PHE A 16 4.58 8.03 -3.45
N ALA A 17 4.41 7.35 -2.31
CA ALA A 17 5.43 7.28 -1.28
C ALA A 17 6.44 6.18 -1.57
N HIS A 18 7.23 6.40 -2.62
CA HIS A 18 8.30 5.51 -3.02
C HIS A 18 9.28 5.29 -1.88
N PHE A 19 9.78 4.05 -1.79
CA PHE A 19 10.82 3.67 -0.88
C PHE A 19 11.66 2.57 -1.53
N THR A 20 12.92 2.43 -1.10
CA THR A 20 13.75 1.28 -1.44
C THR A 20 14.01 0.43 -0.20
N LEU A 21 14.30 -0.85 -0.44
CA LEU A 21 14.81 -1.78 0.56
C LEU A 21 16.28 -2.02 0.24
N ASP A 22 17.16 -1.46 1.07
CA ASP A 22 18.59 -1.44 0.84
C ASP A 22 19.29 -2.64 1.48
N TRP A 23 18.76 -3.10 2.63
CA TRP A 23 19.22 -4.31 3.28
C TRP A 23 18.08 -5.10 3.97
N PRO A 24 18.02 -6.43 3.82
CA PRO A 24 18.77 -7.26 2.88
C PRO A 24 18.55 -6.86 1.41
N LYS A 25 19.45 -7.28 0.53
CA LYS A 25 19.44 -6.82 -0.87
C LYS A 25 18.08 -7.10 -1.52
N ALA A 26 17.37 -6.07 -1.95
CA ALA A 26 16.09 -6.24 -2.66
C ALA A 26 16.27 -6.89 -4.04
N ARG A 27 15.18 -7.50 -4.55
CA ARG A 27 15.10 -8.00 -5.93
C ARG A 27 15.35 -6.89 -6.97
N GLY A 28 14.91 -5.68 -6.65
CA GLY A 28 15.17 -4.46 -7.39
C GLY A 28 14.43 -3.27 -6.77
N SER A 29 14.35 -2.15 -7.48
CA SER A 29 13.85 -0.87 -6.94
C SER A 29 13.22 0.03 -8.01
N ALA A 30 12.66 -0.54 -9.08
CA ALA A 30 12.00 0.22 -10.13
C ALA A 30 10.73 0.88 -9.61
N GLU A 31 10.74 2.21 -9.58
CA GLU A 31 9.66 3.02 -9.02
C GLU A 31 8.35 2.93 -9.82
N ASN A 32 8.45 2.73 -11.14
CA ASN A 32 7.30 2.68 -12.03
C ASN A 32 6.49 1.38 -11.93
N THR A 33 7.09 0.31 -11.42
CA THR A 33 6.43 -0.98 -11.16
C THR A 33 6.25 -1.26 -9.68
N ALA A 34 6.61 -0.31 -8.80
CA ALA A 34 6.58 -0.51 -7.35
C ALA A 34 5.20 -0.92 -6.81
N GLY A 35 4.11 -0.56 -7.51
CA GLY A 35 2.74 -0.97 -7.17
C GLY A 35 2.34 -2.37 -7.65
N ASP A 36 3.19 -3.06 -8.43
CA ASP A 36 2.90 -4.38 -8.98
C ASP A 36 3.15 -5.45 -7.92
N PHE A 37 2.06 -5.95 -7.32
CA PHE A 37 2.11 -7.02 -6.34
C PHE A 37 2.69 -8.32 -6.95
N PRO A 38 3.49 -9.12 -6.19
CA PRO A 38 3.87 -8.91 -4.80
C PRO A 38 5.17 -8.15 -4.58
N CYS A 39 5.99 -7.95 -5.61
CA CYS A 39 7.39 -7.56 -5.42
C CYS A 39 7.80 -6.39 -6.30
N GLY A 40 6.89 -5.46 -6.58
CA GLY A 40 7.18 -4.25 -7.34
C GLY A 40 7.57 -4.55 -8.79
N GLY A 41 6.95 -5.57 -9.39
CA GLY A 41 7.24 -6.02 -10.77
C GLY A 41 8.39 -7.02 -10.89
N TYR A 42 9.08 -7.34 -9.79
CA TYR A 42 10.18 -8.32 -9.78
C TYR A 42 9.71 -9.74 -9.44
N ALA A 43 9.32 -10.49 -10.47
CA ALA A 43 8.79 -11.86 -10.33
C ALA A 43 9.86 -12.89 -9.94
N ASP A 44 11.08 -12.75 -10.45
CA ASP A 44 12.14 -13.73 -10.26
C ASP A 44 12.79 -13.62 -8.88
N VAL A 45 12.99 -14.76 -8.22
CA VAL A 45 13.76 -14.86 -6.98
C VAL A 45 15.25 -14.64 -7.24
N GLN A 46 15.95 -14.03 -6.29
CA GLN A 46 17.40 -13.83 -6.39
C GLN A 46 18.13 -15.18 -6.29
N GLN A 47 19.11 -15.37 -7.18
CA GLN A 47 20.00 -16.53 -7.13
C GLN A 47 20.92 -16.49 -5.90
N GLN A 48 21.33 -15.29 -5.52
CA GLN A 48 22.14 -15.03 -4.32
C GLN A 48 21.25 -14.44 -3.24
N ARG A 49 20.93 -15.26 -2.24
CA ARG A 49 20.12 -14.87 -1.08
C ARG A 49 21.00 -14.33 0.03
N THR A 50 20.50 -13.33 0.75
CA THR A 50 21.17 -12.85 1.96
C THR A 50 20.91 -13.81 3.13
N ASP A 51 21.94 -14.10 3.92
CA ASP A 51 21.75 -14.84 5.17
C ASP A 51 21.02 -13.94 6.19
N PHE A 52 19.90 -14.41 6.72
CA PHE A 52 19.05 -13.64 7.64
C PHE A 52 18.81 -14.44 8.93
N PRO A 53 19.22 -13.93 10.10
CA PRO A 53 18.98 -14.62 11.37
C PRO A 53 17.51 -14.88 11.66
N ILE A 54 17.19 -16.10 12.09
CA ILE A 54 15.85 -16.48 12.57
C ILE A 54 15.47 -15.64 13.80
N SER A 55 16.46 -15.38 14.68
CA SER A 55 16.34 -14.51 15.86
C SER A 55 16.14 -13.03 15.52
N GLY A 56 16.33 -12.66 14.26
CA GLY A 56 16.06 -11.36 13.69
C GLY A 56 17.27 -10.51 13.37
N ALA A 57 17.06 -9.57 12.46
CA ALA A 57 18.03 -8.65 11.90
C ALA A 57 17.32 -7.38 11.39
N PRO A 58 18.06 -6.30 11.05
CA PRO A 58 17.42 -5.06 10.62
C PRO A 58 16.78 -5.20 9.24
N LEU A 59 15.87 -4.29 8.92
CA LEU A 59 15.54 -3.97 7.53
C LEU A 59 15.89 -2.50 7.32
N GLN A 60 16.81 -2.24 6.38
CA GLN A 60 17.22 -0.89 6.01
C GLN A 60 16.40 -0.43 4.81
N LEU A 61 15.68 0.66 5.00
CA LEU A 61 14.91 1.31 3.95
C LEU A 61 15.50 2.70 3.65
N ASN A 62 15.17 3.21 2.48
CA ASN A 62 15.27 4.64 2.16
C ASN A 62 13.87 5.16 1.82
N LEU A 63 13.38 6.15 2.58
CA LEU A 63 12.03 6.68 2.49
C LEU A 63 11.99 7.93 1.61
N GLY A 64 11.18 7.92 0.56
CA GLY A 64 10.98 9.06 -0.34
C GLY A 64 9.83 9.99 0.04
N HIS A 65 9.13 9.74 1.14
CA HIS A 65 7.94 10.50 1.54
C HIS A 65 7.92 10.79 3.04
N GLU A 66 7.51 12.01 3.42
CA GLU A 66 7.59 12.52 4.81
C GLU A 66 6.78 11.70 5.81
N GLN A 67 5.78 10.97 5.34
CA GLN A 67 4.94 10.10 6.13
C GLN A 67 4.62 8.85 5.33
N THR A 68 4.84 7.68 5.92
CA THR A 68 4.64 6.38 5.27
C THR A 68 4.13 5.37 6.31
N ASN A 69 3.09 4.59 6.00
CA ASN A 69 2.76 3.39 6.75
C ASN A 69 3.50 2.20 6.15
N ILE A 70 4.05 1.34 7.01
CA ILE A 70 4.89 0.22 6.64
C ILE A 70 4.38 -1.03 7.35
N ALA A 71 4.35 -2.16 6.63
CA ALA A 71 4.16 -3.49 7.20
C ALA A 71 5.18 -4.46 6.60
N VAL A 72 5.52 -5.52 7.35
CA VAL A 72 6.49 -6.53 6.91
C VAL A 72 5.86 -7.91 6.96
N TYR A 73 5.87 -8.58 5.82
CA TYR A 73 5.38 -9.94 5.64
C TYR A 73 6.50 -10.86 5.18
N MET A 74 6.29 -12.17 5.31
CA MET A 74 7.20 -13.20 4.85
C MET A 74 6.42 -14.36 4.22
N ALA A 75 7.08 -15.02 3.28
CA ALA A 75 6.70 -16.32 2.78
C ALA A 75 7.85 -17.31 2.94
N VAL A 76 7.56 -18.52 3.41
CA VAL A 76 8.54 -19.61 3.54
C VAL A 76 8.58 -20.41 2.23
N GLY A 77 9.78 -20.71 1.74
CA GLY A 77 10.00 -21.48 0.53
C GLY A 77 11.03 -20.85 -0.40
N ASP A 78 11.45 -21.62 -1.41
CA ASP A 78 12.40 -21.14 -2.42
C ASP A 78 11.73 -20.17 -3.40
N ASN A 79 10.55 -20.49 -3.93
CA ASN A 79 9.82 -19.59 -4.81
C ASN A 79 8.36 -19.48 -4.35
N PRO A 80 8.06 -18.59 -3.39
CA PRO A 80 6.74 -18.53 -2.79
C PRO A 80 5.69 -17.82 -3.65
N GLY A 81 6.05 -17.24 -4.81
CA GLY A 81 5.14 -16.43 -5.62
C GLY A 81 4.51 -15.31 -4.78
N SER A 82 3.19 -15.34 -4.63
CA SER A 82 2.40 -14.38 -3.84
C SER A 82 2.13 -14.77 -2.38
N GLY A 83 2.73 -15.86 -1.87
CA GLY A 83 2.39 -16.49 -0.59
C GLY A 83 2.78 -15.75 0.71
N PHE A 84 2.92 -14.42 0.69
CA PHE A 84 3.34 -13.60 1.84
C PHE A 84 2.25 -13.52 2.92
N SER A 85 2.20 -14.54 3.77
CA SER A 85 1.14 -14.75 4.77
C SER A 85 1.63 -14.63 6.22
N VAL A 86 2.94 -14.68 6.46
CA VAL A 86 3.53 -14.56 7.80
C VAL A 86 3.74 -13.08 8.11
N VAL A 87 3.08 -12.57 9.15
CA VAL A 87 3.27 -11.18 9.61
C VAL A 87 4.52 -11.11 10.49
N MET A 88 5.61 -10.51 9.97
CA MET A 88 6.82 -10.28 10.76
C MET A 88 6.73 -8.98 11.58
N ARG A 89 6.12 -7.95 10.99
CA ARG A 89 5.87 -6.68 11.67
C ARG A 89 4.49 -6.16 11.26
N PRO A 90 3.53 -6.08 12.21
CA PRO A 90 2.27 -5.38 11.98
C PRO A 90 2.50 -3.95 11.53
N GLN A 91 1.49 -3.40 10.86
CA GLN A 91 1.56 -2.07 10.30
C GLN A 91 1.90 -1.02 11.38
N PHE A 92 2.78 -0.08 11.01
CA PHE A 92 3.17 1.08 11.81
C PHE A 92 3.40 2.28 10.88
N GLN A 93 3.42 3.48 11.44
CA GLN A 93 3.60 4.72 10.68
C GLN A 93 4.94 5.36 11.04
N VAL A 94 5.70 5.75 10.03
CA VAL A 94 6.95 6.51 10.17
C VAL A 94 6.77 7.92 9.60
N GLN A 95 7.38 8.89 10.26
CA GLN A 95 7.58 10.26 9.79
C GLN A 95 9.07 10.51 9.56
N GLY A 96 9.40 11.20 8.47
CA GLY A 96 10.76 11.54 8.06
C GLY A 96 11.11 11.03 6.65
N LEU A 97 12.30 11.41 6.18
CA LEU A 97 12.82 11.11 4.85
C LEU A 97 14.21 10.45 4.93
N GLY A 98 14.56 9.69 3.90
CA GLY A 98 15.87 9.07 3.77
C GLY A 98 16.01 7.78 4.59
N ASP A 99 17.20 7.54 5.12
CA ASP A 99 17.55 6.26 5.76
C ASP A 99 16.64 5.96 6.95
N PHE A 100 16.03 4.77 6.95
CA PHE A 100 15.24 4.28 8.06
C PHE A 100 15.53 2.80 8.33
N CYS A 101 15.97 2.50 9.55
CA CYS A 101 16.09 1.15 10.05
C CYS A 101 14.85 0.77 10.84
N ILE A 102 14.15 -0.28 10.38
CA ILE A 102 12.98 -0.82 11.09
C ILE A 102 13.38 -1.45 12.45
N GLY A 103 14.66 -1.82 12.59
CA GLY A 103 15.19 -2.51 13.76
C GLY A 103 15.01 -4.02 13.68
N GLN A 104 15.10 -4.70 14.82
CA GLN A 104 15.14 -6.17 14.86
C GLN A 104 13.81 -6.81 14.43
N ILE A 105 13.79 -7.36 13.22
CA ILE A 105 12.66 -8.11 12.67
C ILE A 105 13.00 -9.60 12.71
N SER A 106 12.29 -10.37 13.52
CA SER A 106 12.50 -11.82 13.71
C SER A 106 11.43 -12.67 13.05
N VAL A 107 11.72 -13.96 12.85
CA VAL A 107 10.69 -14.92 12.44
C VAL A 107 9.72 -15.11 13.61
N PRO A 108 8.40 -14.91 13.42
CA PRO A 108 7.43 -15.07 14.50
C PRO A 108 7.41 -16.49 15.07
N SER A 109 7.12 -16.60 16.37
CA SER A 109 6.91 -17.89 17.01
C SER A 109 5.77 -18.67 16.34
N GLY A 110 5.97 -19.97 16.12
CA GLY A 110 4.96 -20.86 15.51
C GLY A 110 5.13 -21.04 14.00
N VAL A 111 6.01 -20.27 13.34
CA VAL A 111 6.42 -20.54 11.97
C VAL A 111 7.50 -21.62 11.98
N ASN A 112 7.24 -22.75 11.30
CA ASN A 112 8.16 -23.88 11.28
C ASN A 112 9.32 -23.62 10.29
N VAL A 113 10.46 -23.16 10.81
CA VAL A 113 11.69 -22.92 10.05
C VAL A 113 12.91 -23.46 10.79
N SER A 114 13.95 -23.79 10.03
CA SER A 114 15.26 -24.20 10.55
C SER A 114 16.40 -23.49 9.82
N ASP A 115 17.64 -23.65 10.28
CA ASP A 115 18.82 -23.22 9.52
C ASP A 115 18.77 -23.73 8.08
N GLY A 116 19.08 -22.85 7.13
CA GLY A 116 19.06 -23.13 5.70
C GLY A 116 17.69 -23.00 5.04
N THR A 117 16.62 -22.74 5.81
CA THR A 117 15.28 -22.53 5.24
C THR A 117 15.28 -21.30 4.35
N LYS A 118 14.90 -21.45 3.09
CA LYS A 118 14.74 -20.31 2.18
C LYS A 118 13.42 -19.60 2.45
N ALA A 119 13.43 -18.28 2.37
CA ALA A 119 12.24 -17.45 2.52
C ALA A 119 12.36 -16.19 1.66
N SER A 120 11.24 -15.49 1.50
CA SER A 120 11.18 -14.14 0.94
C SER A 120 10.51 -13.22 1.94
N ILE A 121 11.06 -12.02 2.13
CA ILE A 121 10.49 -10.96 2.98
C ILE A 121 9.94 -9.88 2.05
N GLN A 122 8.72 -9.44 2.32
CA GLN A 122 8.03 -8.36 1.63
C GLN A 122 7.84 -7.19 2.58
N VAL A 123 8.34 -6.03 2.20
CA VAL A 123 8.00 -4.76 2.83
C VAL A 123 6.92 -4.10 1.98
N VAL A 124 5.84 -3.67 2.62
CA VAL A 124 4.73 -2.98 1.98
C VAL A 124 4.64 -1.59 2.55
N SER A 125 4.53 -0.58 1.69
CA SER A 125 4.32 0.81 2.11
C SER A 125 3.09 1.44 1.47
N ASN A 126 2.51 2.45 2.13
CA ASN A 126 1.63 3.44 1.51
C ASN A 126 1.75 4.78 2.24
N ALA A 127 1.45 5.90 1.59
CA ALA A 127 1.27 7.19 2.29
C ALA A 127 -0.16 7.71 2.25
N HIS A 128 -0.93 7.36 1.22
CA HIS A 128 -2.31 7.83 1.03
C HIS A 128 -3.15 6.73 0.37
N ALA A 129 -4.47 6.95 0.30
CA ALA A 129 -5.56 6.01 0.02
C ALA A 129 -5.52 5.16 -1.29
N ASN A 130 -4.40 5.11 -2.02
CA ASN A 130 -4.26 4.43 -3.31
C ASN A 130 -3.19 3.35 -3.26
N GLY A 131 -3.58 2.12 -2.89
CA GLY A 131 -2.76 0.90 -3.01
C GLY A 131 -1.42 0.93 -2.27
N GLY A 132 -0.77 -0.23 -2.21
CA GLY A 132 0.54 -0.40 -1.60
C GLY A 132 1.67 -0.38 -2.63
N LEU A 133 2.86 0.03 -2.21
CA LEU A 133 4.11 -0.20 -2.90
C LEU A 133 4.86 -1.36 -2.26
N TYR A 134 5.61 -2.11 -3.05
CA TYR A 134 6.18 -3.38 -2.63
C TYR A 134 7.67 -3.48 -2.93
N GLN A 135 8.42 -3.90 -1.92
CA GLN A 135 9.82 -4.29 -2.05
C GLN A 135 10.01 -5.68 -1.47
N CYS A 136 10.65 -6.58 -2.22
CA CYS A 136 10.95 -7.93 -1.77
C CYS A 136 12.45 -8.18 -1.69
N THR A 137 12.87 -8.99 -0.73
CA THR A 137 14.21 -9.58 -0.66
C THR A 137 14.11 -11.08 -0.42
N ASP A 138 15.08 -11.83 -0.96
CA ASP A 138 15.16 -13.27 -0.81
C ASP A 138 16.29 -13.64 0.15
N VAL A 139 15.94 -14.43 1.17
CA VAL A 139 16.84 -14.75 2.27
C VAL A 139 17.01 -16.25 2.47
N THR A 140 18.15 -16.63 3.04
CA THR A 140 18.36 -17.94 3.65
C THR A 140 18.36 -17.74 5.16
N LEU A 141 17.42 -18.37 5.85
CA LEU A 141 17.28 -18.24 7.29
C LEU A 141 18.42 -18.97 8.00
N ARG A 142 19.04 -18.30 8.98
CA ARG A 142 20.18 -18.81 9.74
C ARG A 142 19.91 -18.82 11.23
N SER A 143 20.44 -19.82 11.92
CA SER A 143 20.40 -19.88 13.40
C SER A 143 21.40 -18.89 14.02
N ALA A 144 22.48 -18.59 13.30
CA ALA A 144 23.47 -17.60 13.72
C ALA A 144 22.87 -16.19 13.68
N SER A 145 23.11 -15.42 14.74
CA SER A 145 22.79 -14.00 14.78
C SER A 145 23.87 -13.18 14.05
N LEU A 146 23.52 -11.98 13.60
CA LEU A 146 24.51 -11.03 13.10
C LEU A 146 25.47 -10.63 14.22
N SER A 147 26.72 -10.32 13.86
CA SER A 147 27.60 -9.58 14.77
C SER A 147 27.04 -8.17 15.01
N THR A 148 27.40 -7.54 16.13
CA THR A 148 27.00 -6.16 16.41
C THR A 148 27.47 -5.21 15.30
N SER A 149 28.69 -5.40 14.78
CA SER A 149 29.19 -4.59 13.67
C SER A 149 28.41 -4.77 12.38
N ASP A 150 27.99 -5.99 12.06
CA ASP A 150 27.19 -6.25 10.86
C ASP A 150 25.78 -5.64 11.02
N TYR A 151 25.17 -5.80 12.19
CA TYR A 151 23.88 -5.19 12.52
C TYR A 151 23.95 -3.66 12.34
N ASP A 152 24.93 -3.00 12.96
CA ASP A 152 25.08 -1.54 12.92
C ASP A 152 25.41 -1.02 11.51
N SER A 153 26.11 -1.82 10.70
CA SER A 153 26.38 -1.47 9.30
C SER A 153 25.13 -1.43 8.42
N HIS A 154 24.09 -2.17 8.81
CA HIS A 154 22.83 -2.36 8.11
C HIS A 154 21.62 -1.73 8.83
N CYS A 155 21.86 -0.92 9.85
CA CYS A 155 20.80 -0.27 10.62
C CYS A 155 21.15 1.19 10.89
N LYS A 156 20.72 2.07 9.99
CA LYS A 156 20.96 3.51 10.04
C LYS A 156 19.64 4.26 9.92
N ASN A 157 19.51 5.30 10.75
CA ASN A 157 18.42 6.26 10.67
C ASN A 157 18.98 7.60 10.22
N GLY A 158 18.26 8.27 9.32
CA GLY A 158 18.46 9.66 8.98
C GLY A 158 18.06 10.59 10.13
N THR A 159 18.22 11.89 9.90
CA THR A 159 17.81 12.91 10.87
C THR A 159 16.29 13.05 10.91
N ASN A 160 15.72 13.27 12.09
CA ASN A 160 14.28 13.49 12.30
C ASN A 160 13.38 12.33 11.82
N ILE A 161 13.86 11.09 11.91
CA ILE A 161 13.02 9.90 11.71
C ILE A 161 12.32 9.55 13.02
N GLU A 162 11.00 9.52 12.98
CA GLU A 162 10.16 9.21 14.14
C GLU A 162 9.10 8.18 13.78
N ILE A 163 8.87 7.22 14.67
CA ILE A 163 7.72 6.32 14.54
C ILE A 163 6.56 6.94 15.31
N SER A 164 5.54 7.42 14.60
CA SER A 164 4.42 8.17 15.17
C SER A 164 3.27 7.28 15.65
N GLN A 165 3.08 6.10 15.04
CA GLN A 165 2.04 5.15 15.42
C GLN A 165 2.50 3.70 15.27
N GLN A 166 2.10 2.84 16.21
CA GLN A 166 2.48 1.43 16.26
C GLN A 166 1.21 0.56 16.33
N ASN A 167 1.27 -0.63 15.74
CA ASN A 167 0.19 -1.62 15.77
C ASN A 167 -1.14 -1.09 15.20
N ILE A 168 -1.05 -0.29 14.14
CA ILE A 168 -2.24 0.14 13.41
C ILE A 168 -2.86 -1.07 12.70
N SER A 169 -4.18 -1.20 12.78
CA SER A 169 -4.90 -2.32 12.18
C SER A 169 -4.96 -2.17 10.66
N GLY A 170 -4.96 -3.30 9.95
CA GLY A 170 -5.06 -3.34 8.49
C GLY A 170 -3.71 -3.50 7.77
N ASN A 171 -3.80 -3.61 6.45
CA ASN A 171 -2.66 -3.74 5.54
C ASN A 171 -2.44 -2.39 4.85
N PRO A 172 -1.20 -1.87 4.73
CA PRO A 172 -0.95 -0.62 4.00
C PRO A 172 -1.35 -0.71 2.52
N ASN A 173 -1.50 -1.90 1.96
CA ASN A 173 -2.08 -2.03 0.62
C ASN A 173 -3.61 -1.77 0.54
N GLY A 174 -4.30 -1.63 1.68
CA GLY A 174 -5.73 -1.34 1.72
C GLY A 174 -6.02 0.11 1.36
N THR A 175 -7.08 0.34 0.58
CA THR A 175 -7.69 1.66 0.49
C THR A 175 -8.51 1.89 1.75
N SER A 176 -8.21 2.92 2.52
CA SER A 176 -9.11 3.37 3.58
C SER A 176 -10.41 3.80 2.91
N THR A 177 -11.51 3.08 3.15
CA THR A 177 -12.85 3.62 2.93
C THR A 177 -13.07 4.60 4.07
N GLU A 178 -12.71 5.86 3.87
CA GLU A 178 -13.16 6.92 4.76
C GLU A 178 -14.67 7.02 4.63
N ASP A 179 -15.41 6.30 5.48
CA ASP A 179 -16.81 6.60 5.77
C ASP A 179 -16.85 8.02 6.35
N HIS A 180 -17.00 8.99 5.46
CA HIS A 180 -17.45 10.32 5.83
C HIS A 180 -18.87 10.17 6.39
N SER A 181 -18.99 9.93 7.69
CA SER A 181 -20.24 10.11 8.40
C SER A 181 -20.71 11.55 8.15
N PRO A 182 -21.87 11.78 7.50
CA PRO A 182 -22.40 13.13 7.42
C PRO A 182 -22.79 13.53 8.84
N SER A 183 -22.19 14.61 9.33
CA SER A 183 -22.55 15.25 10.58
C SER A 183 -24.07 15.50 10.59
N GLY A 184 -24.76 14.86 11.53
CA GLY A 184 -26.19 15.00 11.72
C GLY A 184 -26.54 16.43 12.12
N SER A 185 -27.28 17.13 11.27
CA SER A 185 -28.09 18.27 11.68
C SER A 185 -29.51 17.79 11.95
N ALA A 186 -29.88 17.86 13.23
CA ALA A 186 -31.19 17.52 13.73
C ALA A 186 -32.26 18.51 13.23
N GLY A 187 -33.31 17.94 12.63
CA GLY A 187 -34.74 18.25 12.81
C GLY A 187 -35.25 19.69 12.80
N ALA A 188 -36.17 19.96 11.87
CA ALA A 188 -37.40 20.69 12.18
C ALA A 188 -38.59 20.07 11.41
N ALA A 189 -39.73 20.00 12.09
CA ALA A 189 -40.87 19.13 11.84
C ALA A 189 -41.82 19.55 10.70
N THR A 190 -42.65 18.58 10.30
CA THR A 190 -43.80 18.60 9.39
C THR A 190 -44.94 19.55 9.80
N PRO A 191 -45.91 19.82 8.91
CA PRO A 191 -47.17 19.08 9.05
C PRO A 191 -47.79 18.54 7.73
N SER A 192 -48.58 17.49 7.90
CA SER A 192 -49.38 16.72 6.93
C SER A 192 -50.47 17.53 6.20
N PRO A 193 -51.10 16.97 5.14
CA PRO A 193 -52.38 16.28 5.36
C PRO A 193 -52.59 14.99 4.53
N THR A 194 -53.34 14.05 5.12
CA THR A 194 -54.00 12.86 4.52
C THR A 194 -55.44 13.21 4.08
N PRO A 195 -56.25 12.28 3.51
CA PRO A 195 -56.01 11.24 2.49
C PRO A 195 -57.07 11.28 1.36
N GLY A 196 -56.81 10.69 0.20
CA GLY A 196 -57.81 10.58 -0.88
C GLY A 196 -57.53 9.45 -1.86
N ALA A 197 -58.48 8.53 -1.98
CA ALA A 197 -58.44 7.29 -2.75
C ALA A 197 -58.36 7.49 -4.29
N ALA A 198 -57.74 6.53 -5.00
CA ALA A 198 -58.37 5.75 -6.09
C ALA A 198 -57.32 5.04 -7.00
N SER A 199 -57.41 3.70 -6.99
CA SER A 199 -57.32 2.73 -8.09
C SER A 199 -56.71 3.10 -9.46
N HIS A 200 -55.78 2.21 -9.88
CA HIS A 200 -55.60 1.60 -11.21
C HIS A 200 -55.80 2.45 -12.46
N VAL A 201 -54.74 2.58 -13.29
CA VAL A 201 -54.83 2.23 -14.73
C VAL A 201 -53.45 1.81 -15.26
N LYS A 202 -53.36 0.61 -15.84
CA LYS A 202 -52.30 0.21 -16.78
C LYS A 202 -52.60 0.90 -18.13
N ALA A 203 -51.63 1.58 -18.74
CA ALA A 203 -51.71 1.90 -20.15
C ALA A 203 -50.34 1.76 -20.82
N ALA A 204 -50.28 0.83 -21.75
CA ALA A 204 -49.20 0.60 -22.69
C ALA A 204 -49.40 1.43 -23.97
N SER A 205 -48.33 1.50 -24.76
CA SER A 205 -48.26 1.99 -26.16
C SER A 205 -48.28 3.53 -26.25
N TRP A 206 -47.57 4.21 -27.16
CA TRP A 206 -47.24 3.97 -28.58
C TRP A 206 -46.13 5.00 -28.94
N ALA A 207 -45.04 4.58 -29.61
CA ALA A 207 -44.78 4.75 -31.05
C ALA A 207 -44.18 6.11 -31.51
N MET A 208 -43.05 5.98 -32.23
CA MET A 208 -42.55 6.79 -33.37
C MET A 208 -41.79 8.11 -33.12
N GLY A 209 -40.59 8.20 -33.69
CA GLY A 209 -40.00 9.49 -34.10
C GLY A 209 -38.48 9.55 -34.18
N PHE A 210 -37.90 9.14 -35.32
CA PHE A 210 -36.52 9.40 -35.74
C PHE A 210 -36.21 10.91 -35.87
N ILE A 211 -34.94 11.30 -35.69
CA ILE A 211 -34.14 12.12 -36.64
C ILE A 211 -32.66 11.91 -36.29
N GLY A 212 -31.91 11.35 -37.23
CA GLY A 212 -30.45 11.37 -37.23
C GLY A 212 -29.93 12.56 -38.02
N VAL A 213 -28.71 13.00 -37.72
CA VAL A 213 -27.87 13.76 -38.65
C VAL A 213 -26.44 13.22 -38.53
N ALA A 214 -26.05 12.44 -39.53
CA ALA A 214 -24.66 12.20 -39.87
C ALA A 214 -24.23 13.31 -40.85
N GLY A 215 -23.10 13.96 -40.57
CA GLY A 215 -22.46 14.93 -41.45
C GLY A 215 -20.99 14.60 -41.60
N LEU A 216 -20.63 14.13 -42.80
CA LEU A 216 -19.31 13.72 -43.27
C LEU A 216 -18.77 14.79 -44.23
N ALA A 217 -17.51 15.20 -44.11
CA ALA A 217 -16.58 15.62 -45.21
C ALA A 217 -15.34 16.29 -44.57
N LEU A 218 -14.12 15.73 -44.67
CA LEU A 218 -13.17 15.79 -45.80
C LEU A 218 -12.79 17.22 -46.23
N LEU A 219 -11.63 17.66 -45.73
CA LEU A 219 -10.48 18.18 -46.48
C LEU A 219 -9.23 18.12 -45.58
#